data_AF-A0AAF0UYP5-F1
#
_entry.id   AF-A0AAF0UYP5-F1
#
_cell.length_a   1.000
_cell.length_b   1.000
_cell.length_c   1.000
_cell.angle_alpha   90.00
_cell.angle_beta   90.00
_cell.angle_gamma   90.00
#
_symmetry.space_group_name_H-M   'P 1'
#
loop_
_entity.id
_entity.type
_entity.pdbx_description
1 polymer ?
#
loop_
_entity_poly.entity_id
_entity_poly.type
_entity_poly.pdbx_seq_one_letter_code
_entity_poly.pdbx_strand_id
1 'polypeptide(L)' 'MRDNNGNFIMAFSLSVQCTNNNLTEATTVKFGIQWCISNSFKNIHIELDSMVIARMLISKDQPISR' A
#
# COMPACT_ATOMS: atom_id res chain seq x y z
N MET A 1 0.29 -10.64 1.36
CA MET A 1 -0.69 -10.28 2.41
C MET A 1 -0.78 -11.41 3.41
N ARG A 2 -0.83 -11.06 4.69
CA ARG A 2 -0.93 -12.02 5.79
C ARG A 2 -2.04 -11.61 6.74
N ASP A 3 -2.62 -12.58 7.44
CA ASP A 3 -3.53 -12.30 8.56
C ASP A 3 -2.73 -11.91 9.82
N ASN A 4 -3.44 -11.60 10.90
CA ASN A 4 -2.81 -11.22 12.18
C ASN A 4 -2.02 -12.36 12.83
N ASN A 5 -2.20 -13.62 12.42
CA ASN A 5 -1.42 -14.77 12.88
C ASN A 5 -0.19 -15.02 11.99
N GLY A 6 0.02 -14.20 10.95
CA GLY A 6 1.09 -14.37 9.98
C GLY A 6 0.79 -15.37 8.87
N ASN A 7 -0.43 -15.94 8.83
CA ASN A 7 -0.83 -16.88 7.78
C ASN A 7 -0.93 -16.13 6.45
N PHE A 8 -0.44 -16.76 5.38
CA PHE A 8 -0.52 -16.19 4.05
C PHE A 8 -1.97 -16.21 3.53
N ILE A 9 -2.47 -15.04 3.10
CA ILE A 9 -3.81 -14.90 2.52
C ILE A 9 -3.72 -14.79 1.00
N MET A 10 -2.80 -13.95 0.51
CA MET A 10 -2.74 -13.57 -0.90
C MET A 10 -1.36 -13.03 -1.28
N ALA A 11 -0.94 -13.33 -2.51
CA ALA A 11 0.07 -12.56 -3.24
C ALA A 11 -0.47 -12.22 -4.62
N PHE A 12 0.05 -11.15 -5.19
CA PHE A 12 -0.32 -10.71 -6.52
C PHE A 12 0.92 -10.17 -7.25
N SER A 13 0.85 -10.16 -8.58
CA SER A 13 1.79 -9.49 -9.46
C SER A 13 0.99 -8.79 -10.54
N LEU A 14 1.31 -7.53 -10.82
CA LEU A 14 0.61 -6.71 -11.81
C LEU A 14 1.60 -6.31 -12.89
N SER A 15 1.25 -6.58 -14.15
CA SER A 15 1.93 -5.95 -15.28
C SER A 15 1.37 -4.55 -15.46
N VAL A 16 2.13 -3.53 -15.05
CA VAL A 16 1.72 -2.13 -15.15
C VAL A 16 2.73 -1.35 -15.98
N GLN A 17 2.23 -0.46 -16.85
CA GLN A 17 3.08 0.47 -17.55
C GLN A 17 3.24 1.72 -16.69
N CYS A 18 4.42 1.88 -16.09
CA CYS A 18 4.74 3.01 -15.24
C CYS A 18 6.00 3.73 -15.75
N THR A 19 6.05 5.04 -15.54
CA THR A 19 7.17 5.89 -15.97
C THR A 19 8.30 5.94 -14.94
N ASN A 20 8.06 5.50 -13.69
CA ASN A 20 9.06 5.41 -12.62
C ASN A 20 8.65 4.39 -11.54
N ASN A 21 9.58 4.12 -10.62
CA ASN A 21 9.39 3.20 -9.49
C ASN A 21 8.30 3.68 -8.52
N ASN A 22 8.28 4.97 -8.17
CA ASN A 22 7.29 5.52 -7.24
C ASN A 22 5.85 5.27 -7.72
N LEU A 23 5.58 5.43 -9.02
CA LEU A 23 4.26 5.16 -9.60
C LEU A 23 3.93 3.65 -9.56
N THR A 24 4.92 2.79 -9.78
CA THR A 24 4.76 1.34 -9.70
C THR A 24 4.39 0.91 -8.28
N GLU A 25 5.10 1.44 -7.28
CA GLU A 25 4.85 1.17 -5.86
C GLU A 25 3.49 1.74 -5.42
N ALA A 26 3.19 3.00 -5.76
CA ALA A 26 1.88 3.59 -5.46
C ALA A 26 0.72 2.77 -6.05
N THR A 27 0.89 2.27 -7.28
CA THR A 27 -0.11 1.42 -7.95
C THR A 27 -0.26 0.08 -7.24
N THR A 28 0.86 -0.54 -6.85
CA THR A 28 0.89 -1.80 -6.09
C THR A 28 0.17 -1.66 -4.75
N VAL A 29 0.46 -0.59 -3.99
CA VAL A 29 -0.19 -0.32 -2.71
C VAL A 29 -1.67 -0.07 -2.88
N LYS A 30 -2.06 0.77 -3.85
CA LYS A 30 -3.46 1.06 -4.15
C LYS A 30 -4.24 -0.22 -4.46
N PHE A 31 -3.71 -1.07 -5.34
CA PHE A 31 -4.35 -2.35 -5.67
C PHE A 31 -4.50 -3.24 -4.43
N GLY A 32 -3.45 -3.39 -3.63
CA GLY A 32 -3.48 -4.20 -2.42
C GLY A 32 -4.54 -3.73 -1.42
N ILE A 33 -4.63 -2.42 -1.17
CA ILE A 33 -5.64 -1.83 -0.29
C ILE A 33 -7.05 -2.06 -0.85
N GLN A 34 -7.26 -1.80 -2.15
CA GLN A 34 -8.57 -2.02 -2.78
C GLN A 34 -9.03 -3.46 -2.65
N TRP A 35 -8.12 -4.42 -2.87
CA TRP A 35 -8.42 -5.83 -2.67
C TRP A 35 -8.82 -6.12 -1.22
N CYS A 36 -8.10 -5.57 -0.23
CA CYS A 36 -8.47 -5.74 1.18
C CYS A 36 -9.87 -5.18 1.49
N ILE A 37 -10.18 -3.98 1.01
CA ILE A 37 -11.49 -3.34 1.21
C ILE A 37 -12.61 -4.15 0.54
N SER A 38 -12.41 -4.61 -0.69
CA SER A 38 -13.38 -5.45 -1.41
C SER A 38 -13.64 -6.78 -0.71
N ASN A 39 -12.69 -7.30 0.06
CA ASN A 39 -12.84 -8.50 0.89
C ASN A 39 -13.28 -8.19 2.33
N SER A 40 -13.82 -6.99 2.59
CA SER A 40 -14.37 -6.57 3.88
C SER A 40 -13.38 -6.56 5.05
N PHE A 41 -12.07 -6.49 4.78
CA PHE A 41 -11.07 -6.30 5.82
C PHE A 41 -11.13 -4.86 6.33
N LYS A 42 -11.33 -4.68 7.65
CA LYS A 42 -11.52 -3.37 8.29
C LYS A 42 -10.24 -2.78 8.88
N ASN A 43 -9.35 -3.63 9.39
CA ASN A 43 -8.09 -3.24 10.02
C ASN A 43 -6.94 -3.66 9.12
N ILE A 44 -6.35 -2.70 8.40
CA ILE A 44 -5.30 -2.96 7.41
C ILE A 44 -4.00 -2.33 7.93
N HIS A 45 -3.01 -3.18 8.19
CA HIS A 45 -1.62 -2.75 8.42
C HIS A 45 -0.85 -2.90 7.11
N ILE A 46 -0.17 -1.82 6.68
CA ILE A 46 0.55 -1.77 5.40
C ILE A 46 2.04 -1.69 5.70
N GLU A 47 2.80 -2.67 5.21
CA GLU A 47 4.26 -2.68 5.24
C GLU A 47 4.79 -2.34 3.85
N LEU A 48 5.65 -1.32 3.77
CA LEU A 48 6.21 -0.79 2.52
C LEU A 48 7.73 -0.69 2.64
N ASP A 49 8.43 -1.07 1.58
CA ASP A 49 9.86 -0.81 1.38
C ASP A 49 10.13 0.59 0.81
N SER A 50 9.09 1.28 0.33
CA SER A 50 9.16 2.64 -0.19
C SER A 50 8.88 3.72 0.85
N MET A 51 9.93 4.42 1.28
CA MET A 51 9.81 5.56 2.18
C MET A 51 9.02 6.72 1.54
N VAL A 52 9.09 6.90 0.22
CA VAL A 52 8.36 7.97 -0.49
C VAL A 52 6.86 7.72 -0.38
N ILE A 53 6.40 6.50 -0.67
CA ILE A 53 4.98 6.15 -0.58
C ILE A 53 4.50 6.14 0.88
N ALA A 54 5.31 5.61 1.80
CA ALA A 54 4.99 5.65 3.23
C ALA A 54 4.74 7.09 3.72
N ARG A 55 5.61 8.04 3.33
CA ARG A 55 5.42 9.47 3.65
C ARG A 55 4.16 10.03 3.02
N MET A 56 3.87 9.73 1.75
CA MET A 56 2.63 10.21 1.11
C MET A 56 1.35 9.75 1.84
N LEU A 57 1.36 8.55 2.42
CA LEU A 57 0.22 8.00 3.16
C LEU A 57 0.08 8.60 4.56
N ILE A 58 1.20 8.90 5.23
CA ILE A 58 1.23 9.47 6.58
C ILE A 58 1.02 10.99 6.57
N SER A 59 1.57 11.68 5.56
CA SER A 59 1.61 13.15 5.49
C SER A 59 0.28 13.82 5.12
N LYS A 60 -0.86 13.13 5.18
CA LYS A 60 -2.16 13.77 4.97
C LYS A 60 -2.58 14.71 6.11
N ASP A 61 -1.89 14.74 7.25
CA ASP A 61 -2.25 15.57 8.42
C ASP A 61 -1.10 16.34 9.12
N GLN A 62 0.04 16.61 8.46
CA GLN A 62 1.03 17.54 9.03
C GLN A 62 1.12 18.84 8.23
N PRO A 63 0.73 20.00 8.82
CA PRO A 63 1.10 21.29 8.27
C PRO A 63 2.62 21.36 8.23
N ILE A 64 3.15 21.76 7.09
CA ILE A 64 4.56 22.12 6.96
C ILE A 64 4.74 23.40 7.78
N SER A 65 5.11 23.28 9.05
CA SER A 65 5.67 24.39 9.81
C SER A 65 7.00 24.73 9.17
N ARG A 66 6.99 25.85 8.42
CA ARG A 66 8.16 26.49 7.83
C ARG A 66 8.86 27.35 8.87
#